data_AF-A0AAU6VN85-F1
#
_entry.id   AF-A0AAU6VN85-F1
#
_cell.length_a   1.000
_cell.length_b   1.000
_cell.length_c   1.000
_cell.angle_alpha   90.00
_cell.angle_beta   90.00
_cell.angle_gamma   90.00
#
_symmetry.space_group_name_H-M   'P 1'
#
loop_
_entity.id
_entity.type
_entity.pdbx_description
1 polymer ?
#
loop_
_entity_poly.entity_id
_entity_poly.type
_entity_poly.pdbx_seq_one_letter_code
_entity_poly.pdbx_strand_id
1 'polypeptide(L)'
;MLRKLVILLWLSMLVACSSIPKDWSGMSSTEIASWKEAGFDSRSAQQWHVAGFDASSAGAWQDAGFKLQDAKEWHLQSFSAAEAKGWRASGFDLEDAMKNRAKGLTPIVDHELKP
;
A
#
# COMPACT_ATOMS: atom_id res chain seq x y z
N MET A 1 -29.57 -17.55 23.41
CA MET A 1 -29.29 -16.32 24.17
C MET A 1 -27.79 -16.10 24.40
N LEU A 2 -27.02 -17.13 24.81
CA LEU A 2 -25.58 -16.99 25.12
C LEU A 2 -24.65 -16.76 23.90
N ARG A 3 -25.08 -17.17 22.71
CA ARG A 3 -24.29 -17.03 21.46
C ARG A 3 -24.31 -15.61 20.87
N LYS A 4 -25.31 -14.80 21.24
CA LYS A 4 -25.41 -13.39 20.84
C LYS A 4 -24.60 -12.46 21.75
N LEU A 5 -24.34 -12.87 23.00
CA LEU A 5 -23.53 -12.07 23.95
C LEU A 5 -22.04 -12.04 23.58
N VAL A 6 -21.51 -13.10 22.96
CA VAL A 6 -20.08 -13.16 22.57
C VAL A 6 -19.78 -12.23 21.39
N ILE A 7 -20.73 -12.05 20.47
CA ILE A 7 -20.58 -11.15 19.31
C ILE A 7 -20.60 -9.67 19.75
N LEU A 8 -21.30 -9.35 20.84
CA LEU A 8 -21.36 -8.00 21.41
C LEU A 8 -20.12 -7.63 22.26
N LEU A 9 -19.27 -8.59 22.61
CA LEU A 9 -18.04 -8.37 23.39
C LEU A 9 -16.78 -8.25 22.51
N TRP A 10 -16.89 -8.43 21.19
CA TRP A 10 -15.82 -8.17 20.23
C TRP A 10 -15.91 -6.80 19.55
N LEU A 11 -16.83 -5.94 20.01
CA LEU A 11 -16.96 -4.55 19.56
C LEU A 11 -16.21 -3.55 20.46
N SER A 12 -15.21 -4.01 21.24
CA SER A 12 -14.44 -3.20 22.19
C SER A 12 -12.94 -3.21 21.92
N MET A 13 -12.54 -3.16 20.65
CA MET A 13 -11.21 -2.67 20.25
C MET A 13 -11.40 -1.59 19.19
N LEU A 14 -12.05 -0.49 19.58
CA LEU A 14 -11.72 0.79 18.97
C LEU A 14 -10.30 1.09 19.42
N VAL A 15 -9.33 0.57 18.66
CA VAL A 15 -7.95 1.02 18.70
C VAL A 15 -8.03 2.53 18.58
N ALA A 16 -7.75 3.21 19.69
CA ALA A 16 -7.56 4.64 19.69
C ALA A 16 -6.39 4.89 18.75
N CYS A 17 -6.68 5.27 17.50
CA CYS A 17 -5.67 5.81 16.62
C CYS A 17 -5.15 7.07 17.32
N SER A 18 -4.01 6.95 18.00
CA SER A 18 -3.17 8.09 18.31
C SER A 18 -3.02 8.85 17.01
N SER A 19 -3.25 10.17 17.05
CA SER A 19 -3.08 11.02 15.88
C SER A 19 -1.72 10.71 15.24
N ILE A 20 -1.72 10.34 13.95
CA ILE A 20 -0.48 10.08 13.21
C ILE A 20 0.45 11.28 13.42
N PRO A 21 1.67 11.10 13.96
CA PRO A 21 2.59 12.21 14.14
C PRO A 21 2.84 12.93 12.82
N LYS A 22 3.06 14.25 12.88
CA LYS A 22 3.37 15.06 11.69
C LYS A 22 4.88 15.19 11.46
N ASP A 23 5.68 14.69 12.39
CA ASP A 23 7.15 14.72 12.43
C ASP A 23 7.72 13.30 12.43
N TRP A 24 9.02 13.16 12.70
CA TRP A 24 9.72 11.88 12.69
C TRP A 24 9.56 11.04 13.97
N SER A 25 8.62 11.41 14.86
CA SER A 25 8.42 10.73 16.14
C SER A 25 8.13 9.24 15.96
N GLY A 26 8.84 8.40 16.71
CA GLY A 26 8.66 6.95 16.69
C GLY A 26 9.45 6.20 15.60
N MET A 27 10.14 6.90 14.70
CA MET A 27 11.05 6.28 13.72
C MET A 27 12.50 6.30 14.20
N SER A 28 13.28 5.30 13.81
CA SER A 28 14.73 5.28 14.07
C SER A 28 15.49 6.27 13.17
N SER A 29 16.72 6.66 13.55
CA SER A 29 17.55 7.54 12.72
C SER A 29 17.83 6.97 11.33
N THR A 30 18.09 5.66 11.23
CA THR A 30 18.28 4.96 9.96
C THR A 30 17.02 5.00 9.10
N GLU A 31 15.86 4.73 9.70
CA GLU A 31 14.59 4.79 8.99
C GLU A 31 14.28 6.20 8.47
N ILE A 32 14.49 7.22 9.30
CA ILE A 32 14.34 8.64 8.92
C ILE A 32 15.25 8.98 7.74
N ALA A 33 16.49 8.47 7.72
CA ALA A 33 17.41 8.68 6.61
C ALA A 33 16.85 8.07 5.32
N SER A 34 16.37 6.82 5.37
CA SER A 34 15.78 6.16 4.20
C SER A 34 14.54 6.89 3.66
N TRP A 35 13.65 7.38 4.53
CA TRP A 35 12.49 8.18 4.09
C TRP A 35 12.91 9.49 3.42
N LYS A 36 13.92 10.18 3.95
CA LYS A 36 14.45 11.41 3.36
C LYS A 36 15.14 11.17 2.03
N GLU A 37 15.92 10.09 1.92
CA GLU A 37 16.58 9.67 0.67
C GLU A 37 15.55 9.32 -0.40
N ALA A 38 14.44 8.68 -0.01
CA ALA A 38 13.30 8.42 -0.87
C ALA A 38 12.44 9.68 -1.17
N GLY A 39 12.83 10.86 -0.66
CA GLY A 39 12.18 12.14 -0.98
C GLY A 39 10.92 12.46 -0.17
N PHE A 40 10.62 11.70 0.90
CA PHE A 40 9.44 11.94 1.72
C PHE A 40 9.68 13.02 2.77
N ASP A 41 8.71 13.92 2.93
CA ASP A 41 8.58 14.72 4.14
C ASP A 41 8.09 13.86 5.31
N SER A 42 8.26 14.36 6.54
CA SER A 42 7.91 13.62 7.76
C SER A 42 6.44 13.22 7.86
N ARG A 43 5.52 14.07 7.37
CA ARG A 43 4.09 13.80 7.43
C ARG A 43 3.72 12.70 6.45
N SER A 44 4.21 12.79 5.22
CA SER A 44 3.99 11.79 4.19
C SER A 44 4.60 10.45 4.64
N ALA A 45 5.84 10.45 5.12
CA ALA A 45 6.49 9.24 5.65
C ALA A 45 5.68 8.58 6.76
N GLN A 46 5.16 9.35 7.72
CA GLN A 46 4.32 8.81 8.80
C GLN A 46 3.03 8.15 8.29
N GLN A 47 2.39 8.72 7.27
CA GLN A 47 1.19 8.12 6.67
C GLN A 47 1.49 6.77 6.02
N TRP A 48 2.59 6.67 5.27
CA TRP A 48 3.01 5.43 4.63
C TRP A 48 3.51 4.39 5.65
N HIS A 49 4.30 4.81 6.63
CA HIS A 49 4.80 3.97 7.72
C HIS A 49 3.66 3.34 8.53
N VAL A 50 2.69 4.15 8.99
CA VAL A 50 1.52 3.64 9.73
C VAL A 50 0.65 2.71 8.86
N ALA A 51 0.66 2.90 7.54
CA ALA A 51 0.01 2.00 6.60
C ALA A 51 0.79 0.70 6.32
N GLY A 52 1.96 0.51 6.93
CA GLY A 52 2.76 -0.72 6.86
C GLY A 52 3.81 -0.73 5.76
N PHE A 53 4.12 0.42 5.15
CA PHE A 53 5.15 0.54 4.13
C PHE A 53 6.46 1.05 4.73
N ASP A 54 7.58 0.53 4.24
CA ASP A 54 8.89 1.18 4.42
C ASP A 54 9.13 2.23 3.31
N ALA A 55 10.22 3.00 3.46
CA ALA A 55 10.57 4.06 2.53
C ALA A 55 10.78 3.57 1.09
N SER A 56 11.38 2.38 0.92
CA SER A 56 11.67 1.81 -0.41
C SER A 56 10.38 1.41 -1.11
N SER A 57 9.50 0.68 -0.42
CA SER A 57 8.20 0.25 -0.94
C SER A 57 7.30 1.44 -1.24
N ALA A 58 7.21 2.40 -0.32
CA ALA A 58 6.45 3.63 -0.54
C ALA A 58 6.95 4.43 -1.75
N GLY A 59 8.28 4.55 -1.91
CA GLY A 59 8.91 5.17 -3.08
C GLY A 59 8.53 4.44 -4.37
N ALA A 60 8.63 3.11 -4.39
CA ALA A 60 8.24 2.31 -5.56
C ALA A 60 6.77 2.50 -5.95
N TRP A 61 5.85 2.63 -4.98
CA TRP A 61 4.45 2.93 -5.24
C TRP A 61 4.24 4.36 -5.78
N GLN A 62 4.95 5.35 -5.24
CA GLN A 62 4.89 6.73 -5.75
C GLN A 62 5.45 6.84 -7.18
N ASP A 63 6.57 6.19 -7.47
CA ASP A 63 7.17 6.11 -8.81
C ASP A 63 6.30 5.35 -9.82
N ALA A 64 5.49 4.41 -9.32
CA ALA A 64 4.44 3.75 -10.09
C ALA A 64 3.20 4.63 -10.32
N GLY A 65 3.14 5.83 -9.72
CA GLY A 65 2.02 6.77 -9.85
C GLY A 65 0.85 6.49 -8.90
N PHE A 66 1.07 5.70 -7.85
CA PHE A 66 0.02 5.37 -6.88
C PHE A 66 0.05 6.32 -5.69
N LYS A 67 -1.15 6.75 -5.27
CA LYS A 67 -1.34 7.38 -3.96
C LYS A 67 -1.41 6.29 -2.89
N LEU A 68 -1.17 6.67 -1.63
CA LEU A 68 -1.15 5.75 -0.50
C LEU A 68 -2.38 4.82 -0.44
N GLN A 69 -3.59 5.36 -0.60
CA GLN A 69 -4.81 4.58 -0.49
C GLN A 69 -4.86 3.46 -1.56
N ASP A 70 -4.61 3.82 -2.81
CA ASP A 70 -4.55 2.86 -3.91
C ASP A 70 -3.41 1.84 -3.70
N ALA A 71 -2.21 2.31 -3.34
CA ALA A 71 -1.07 1.45 -3.08
C ALA A 71 -1.39 0.40 -2.01
N LYS A 72 -2.07 0.81 -0.94
CA LYS A 72 -2.56 -0.08 0.12
C LYS A 72 -3.53 -1.13 -0.40
N GLU A 73 -4.51 -0.73 -1.21
CA GLU A 73 -5.50 -1.66 -1.78
C GLU A 73 -4.84 -2.72 -2.65
N TRP A 74 -3.93 -2.32 -3.54
CA TRP A 74 -3.20 -3.26 -4.40
C TRP A 74 -2.20 -4.12 -3.61
N HIS A 75 -1.50 -3.53 -2.65
CA HIS A 75 -0.56 -4.24 -1.77
C HIS A 75 -1.26 -5.31 -0.92
N LEU A 76 -2.46 -5.02 -0.39
CA LEU A 76 -3.28 -5.99 0.37
C LEU A 76 -3.68 -7.21 -0.46
N GLN A 77 -3.73 -7.08 -1.79
CA GLN A 77 -3.99 -8.16 -2.72
C GLN A 77 -2.69 -8.80 -3.27
N SER A 78 -1.56 -8.54 -2.60
CA SER A 78 -0.25 -9.09 -2.95
C SER A 78 0.20 -8.74 -4.37
N PHE A 79 -0.13 -7.54 -4.83
CA PHE A 79 0.51 -6.95 -6.01
C PHE A 79 1.71 -6.11 -5.58
N SER A 80 2.79 -6.19 -6.37
CA SER A 80 3.86 -5.21 -6.34
C SER A 80 3.45 -3.91 -7.04
N ALA A 81 4.15 -2.81 -6.76
CA ALA A 81 3.96 -1.53 -7.44
C ALA A 81 4.15 -1.66 -8.97
N ALA A 82 5.12 -2.47 -9.40
CA ALA A 82 5.40 -2.72 -10.81
C ALA A 82 4.27 -3.48 -11.53
N GLU A 83 3.75 -4.56 -10.92
CA GLU A 83 2.60 -5.28 -11.48
C GLU A 83 1.37 -4.38 -11.54
N ALA A 84 1.09 -3.66 -10.45
CA ALA A 84 -0.05 -2.74 -10.38
C ALA A 84 0.04 -1.65 -11.46
N LYS A 85 1.23 -1.09 -11.68
CA LYS A 85 1.51 -0.15 -12.77
C LYS A 85 1.22 -0.76 -14.14
N GLY A 86 1.68 -1.99 -14.39
CA GLY A 86 1.41 -2.70 -15.65
C GLY A 86 -0.08 -2.89 -15.90
N TRP A 87 -0.83 -3.35 -14.89
CA TRP A 87 -2.29 -3.50 -14.99
C TRP A 87 -2.99 -2.17 -15.27
N ARG A 88 -2.66 -1.10 -14.55
CA ARG A 88 -3.23 0.24 -14.80
C ARG A 88 -2.88 0.78 -16.18
N ALA A 89 -1.65 0.59 -16.63
CA ALA A 89 -1.22 0.99 -17.97
C ALA A 89 -1.98 0.24 -19.07
N SER A 90 -2.34 -1.02 -18.81
CA SER A 90 -3.22 -1.84 -19.67
C SER A 90 -4.72 -1.53 -19.52
N GLY A 91 -5.11 -0.52 -18.72
CA GLY A 91 -6.49 -0.10 -18.54
C GLY A 91 -7.31 -0.92 -17.54
N PHE A 92 -6.66 -1.76 -16.72
CA PHE A 92 -7.33 -2.55 -15.70
C PHE A 92 -7.26 -1.88 -14.33
N ASP A 93 -8.38 -1.92 -13.61
CA ASP A 93 -8.40 -1.61 -12.18
C ASP A 93 -7.99 -2.83 -11.33
N LEU A 94 -8.04 -2.70 -10.01
CA LEU A 94 -7.64 -3.76 -9.09
C LEU A 94 -8.53 -5.00 -9.22
N GLU A 95 -9.85 -4.82 -9.36
CA GLU A 95 -10.80 -5.92 -9.42
C GLU A 95 -10.58 -6.74 -10.69
N ASP A 96 -10.42 -6.07 -11.84
CA ASP A 96 -10.14 -6.74 -13.09
C ASP A 96 -8.74 -7.37 -13.10
N ALA A 97 -7.73 -6.71 -12.53
CA ALA A 97 -6.40 -7.29 -12.38
C ALA A 97 -6.43 -8.59 -11.56
N MET A 98 -7.16 -8.61 -10.45
CA MET A 98 -7.35 -9.83 -9.64
C MET A 98 -8.04 -10.94 -10.43
N LYS A 99 -9.14 -10.63 -11.13
CA LYS A 99 -9.88 -11.60 -11.95
C LYS A 99 -9.02 -12.19 -13.06
N ASN A 100 -8.18 -11.38 -13.70
CA ASN A 100 -7.30 -11.83 -14.78
C ASN A 100 -6.09 -12.61 -14.24
N ARG A 101 -5.48 -12.15 -13.13
CA ARG A 101 -4.43 -12.89 -12.43
C ARG A 101 -4.90 -14.28 -11.97
N ALA A 102 -6.14 -14.41 -11.49
CA ALA A 102 -6.73 -15.70 -11.13
C ALA A 102 -6.89 -16.67 -12.32
N LYS A 103 -6.90 -16.15 -13.56
CA LYS A 103 -6.89 -16.93 -14.80
C LYS A 103 -5.48 -17.22 -15.33
N GLY A 104 -4.43 -16.77 -14.62
CA GLY A 104 -3.04 -16.89 -15.04
C GLY A 104 -2.60 -15.85 -16.06
N LEU A 105 -3.35 -14.77 -16.25
CA LEU A 105 -2.99 -13.69 -17.16
C LEU A 105 -2.12 -12.63 -16.46
N THR A 106 -1.28 -11.97 -17.24
CA THR A 106 -0.42 -10.83 -16.84
C THR A 106 -0.70 -9.63 -17.73
N PRO A 107 -0.46 -8.39 -17.27
CA PRO A 107 -0.65 -7.22 -18.10
C PRO A 107 0.45 -7.15 -19.17
N ILE A 108 0.13 -6.58 -20.33
CA ILE A 108 1.14 -6.34 -21.36
C ILE A 108 1.99 -5.17 -20.87
N VAL A 109 3.29 -5.40 -20.77
CA VAL A 109 4.28 -4.42 -20.39
C VAL A 109 5.12 -4.15 -21.64
N ASP A 110 5.14 -2.89 -22.08
CA ASP A 110 5.63 -2.43 -23.40
C ASP A 110 7.04 -2.92 -23.81
N HIS A 111 7.82 -3.53 -22.90
CA HIS A 111 9.13 -4.08 -23.20
C HIS A 111 9.12 -5.37 -24.06
N GLU A 112 7.96 -6.02 -24.23
CA GLU A 112 7.83 -7.24 -25.06
C GLU A 112 7.43 -6.96 -26.52
N LEU A 113 7.05 -5.73 -26.85
CA LEU A 113 6.72 -5.31 -28.22
C LEU A 113 7.90 -4.58 -28.86
N LYS A 114 9.05 -5.25 -28.96
CA LYS A 114 10.08 -4.81 -29.90
C LYS A 114 9.77 -5.45 -31.27
N PRO A 115 9.71 -4.67 -32.37
CA PRO A 115 9.48 -5.22 -33.71
C PRO A 115 10.58 -6.21 -34.12
#